data_AF-A0A2M6Y2Z9-F1
#
_entry.id   AF-A0A2M6Y2Z9-F1
#
_cell.length_a   1.000
_cell.length_b   1.000
_cell.length_c   1.000
_cell.angle_alpha   90.00
_cell.angle_beta   90.00
_cell.angle_gamma   90.00
#
_symmetry.space_group_name_H-M   'P 1'
#
loop_
_entity.id
_entity.type
_entity.pdbx_description
1 polymer ?
#
loop_
_entity_poly.entity_id
_entity_poly.type
_entity_poly.pdbx_seq_one_letter_code
_entity_poly.pdbx_strand_id
1 'polypeptide(L)'
;VSVLSVKVGTAHRGGFAVRWFGAGDFNIYSAMGKASVPRTDRELKVTLPHPKALKPDARVRWTLKASDRFGKPVNGEGTVRIFDRSLEYYVSGAGSWLAGLYPERISNSGGIGSLFNSRFTDIPVKEGLVDRMLSLFDRELKEEKLPSLRINSSRSGHRRFFGRGMAQTLSAGYEDESFGDMAEMKSGGANLAMSAPAARSMGRAKSERFNGEAVLTKDKKAGGPPVAVRKDFSETAYFNPQLKITGGKGPFSLRLPERLTSWKIDAAVITRDVKKGTISSAVVTRKELMARLDIPRFFREGDRSEITAVLSSQARDELSGEVTLQITLDGADAAEKFALAGPVKNFTLKPGGSAALRWPVTAPRGIAAYKVRVIARAAQLSDAQENDLPVLPSRERLIASQVTALDGKGTKELRLTELEKEDKTRELESLHLEVQPQLILTVLNSLPFLVHYPHECTEQLLNRYVPLAITNSFYKTYPALAAAVKKIPKRRTLTPAWERDNPVRMMTLLESPWENLSKGRESSLPVVDMLDPKLVRAEKEDAITKLAGYQNSDG
;
A
#
# COMPACT_ATOMS: atom_id res chain seq x y z
N VAL A 1 -5.42 59.58 4.59
CA VAL A 1 -4.85 59.82 3.25
C VAL A 1 -4.51 58.47 2.63
N SER A 2 -4.98 58.17 1.41
CA SER A 2 -4.54 56.98 0.66
C SER A 2 -3.27 57.31 -0.11
N VAL A 3 -2.19 56.56 0.13
CA VAL A 3 -0.87 56.83 -0.47
C VAL A 3 -0.62 55.97 -1.72
N LEU A 4 -1.37 54.87 -1.88
CA LEU A 4 -1.24 53.95 -3.01
C LEU A 4 -2.60 53.31 -3.32
N SER A 5 -2.96 53.28 -4.60
CA SER A 5 -4.12 52.53 -5.11
C SER A 5 -3.66 51.55 -6.19
N VAL A 6 -4.02 50.28 -6.06
CA VAL A 6 -3.63 49.22 -7.00
C VAL A 6 -4.88 48.65 -7.67
N LYS A 7 -4.96 48.77 -9.00
CA LYS A 7 -6.05 48.20 -9.78
C LYS A 7 -5.82 46.70 -10.01
N VAL A 8 -6.60 45.86 -9.32
CA VAL A 8 -6.50 44.40 -9.44
C VAL A 8 -7.03 43.93 -10.81
N GLY A 9 -6.14 43.35 -11.61
CA GLY A 9 -6.40 42.80 -12.94
C GLY A 9 -5.92 41.36 -13.12
N THR A 10 -5.95 40.85 -14.36
CA THR A 10 -5.58 39.46 -14.70
C THR A 10 -4.15 39.09 -14.30
N ALA A 11 -3.21 40.03 -14.37
CA ALA A 11 -1.81 39.84 -13.97
C ALA A 11 -1.63 39.49 -12.48
N HIS A 12 -2.60 39.88 -11.62
CA HIS A 12 -2.54 39.72 -10.17
C HIS A 12 -3.11 38.37 -9.70
N ARG A 13 -3.59 37.51 -10.62
CA ARG A 13 -4.15 36.18 -10.31
C ARG A 13 -3.13 35.27 -9.61
N GLY A 14 -3.57 34.63 -8.54
CA GLY A 14 -2.71 33.91 -7.59
C GLY A 14 -2.27 34.78 -6.40
N GLY A 15 -2.75 36.02 -6.31
CA GLY A 15 -2.44 36.92 -5.21
C GLY A 15 -1.17 37.73 -5.42
N PHE A 16 -1.01 38.76 -4.61
CA PHE A 16 0.16 39.62 -4.56
C PHE A 16 0.34 40.18 -3.14
N ALA A 17 1.54 40.67 -2.85
CA ALA A 17 1.84 41.38 -1.62
C ALA A 17 2.25 42.82 -1.95
N VAL A 18 1.80 43.75 -1.12
CA VAL A 18 2.22 45.15 -1.15
C VAL A 18 3.08 45.38 0.08
N ARG A 19 4.34 45.76 -0.11
CA ARG A 19 5.25 46.12 0.97
C ARG A 19 5.60 47.59 0.86
N TRP A 20 5.62 48.29 1.98
CA TRP A 20 6.06 49.67 2.06
C TRP A 20 7.08 49.83 3.17
N PHE A 21 7.97 50.80 2.99
CA PHE A 21 8.92 51.25 4.00
C PHE A 21 9.10 52.76 3.90
N GLY A 22 9.48 53.38 5.01
CA GLY A 22 9.76 54.80 5.12
C GLY A 22 10.74 55.05 6.25
N ALA A 23 11.32 56.24 6.30
CA ALA A 23 12.23 56.64 7.36
C ALA A 23 11.81 57.99 7.93
N GLY A 24 11.93 58.14 9.25
CA GLY A 24 11.64 59.36 10.00
C GLY A 24 12.30 59.28 11.38
N ASP A 25 12.83 60.40 11.89
CA ASP A 25 13.53 60.47 13.20
C ASP A 25 14.62 59.39 13.37
N PHE A 26 15.43 59.18 12.33
CA PHE A 26 16.46 58.12 12.28
C PHE A 26 15.95 56.68 12.44
N ASN A 27 14.63 56.47 12.41
CA ASN A 27 13.98 55.16 12.47
C ASN A 27 13.48 54.74 11.09
N ILE A 28 13.59 53.44 10.78
CA ILE A 28 13.03 52.83 9.57
C ILE A 28 11.74 52.11 9.94
N TYR A 29 10.65 52.49 9.29
CA TYR A 29 9.35 51.85 9.40
C TYR A 29 9.12 50.99 8.16
N SER A 30 8.60 49.77 8.34
CA SER A 30 8.17 48.94 7.20
C SER A 30 6.98 48.07 7.57
N ALA A 31 6.12 47.82 6.60
CA ALA A 31 5.00 46.88 6.75
C ALA A 31 4.62 46.26 5.40
N MET A 32 3.82 45.20 5.47
CA MET A 32 3.38 44.44 4.31
C MET A 32 1.90 44.08 4.46
N GLY A 33 1.14 44.29 3.38
CA GLY A 33 -0.21 43.78 3.19
C GLY A 33 -0.21 42.68 2.12
N LYS A 34 -1.09 41.70 2.27
CA LYS A 34 -1.29 40.63 1.28
C LYS A 34 -2.70 40.70 0.73
N ALA A 35 -2.84 40.49 -0.57
CA ALA A 35 -4.13 40.39 -1.25
C ALA A 35 -4.19 39.05 -1.99
N SER A 36 -5.09 38.16 -1.57
CA SER A 36 -5.37 36.92 -2.31
C SER A 36 -6.27 37.24 -3.50
N VAL A 37 -5.90 36.74 -4.68
CA VAL A 37 -6.67 36.92 -5.92
C VAL A 37 -6.91 35.51 -6.50
N PRO A 38 -8.14 34.99 -6.43
CA PRO A 38 -8.46 33.63 -6.87
C PRO A 38 -8.17 33.40 -8.35
N ARG A 39 -7.86 32.14 -8.72
CA ARG A 39 -7.69 31.69 -10.11
C ARG A 39 -8.91 30.94 -10.63
N THR A 40 -10.09 31.55 -10.53
CA THR A 40 -11.35 30.95 -10.97
C THR A 40 -11.40 30.64 -12.48
N ASP A 41 -10.51 31.24 -13.28
CA ASP A 41 -10.31 30.92 -14.70
C ASP A 41 -9.63 29.56 -14.94
N ARG A 42 -8.97 29.02 -13.90
CA ARG A 42 -8.28 27.72 -13.92
C ARG A 42 -9.05 26.62 -13.19
N GLU A 43 -10.26 26.91 -12.73
CA GLU A 43 -11.12 25.96 -12.02
C GLU A 43 -12.23 25.40 -12.93
N LEU A 44 -12.50 24.11 -12.78
CA LEU A 44 -13.59 23.39 -13.42
C LEU A 44 -14.61 22.98 -12.37
N LYS A 45 -15.89 23.07 -12.74
CA LYS A 45 -16.97 22.48 -11.96
C LYS A 45 -17.06 21.00 -12.33
N VAL A 46 -16.73 20.12 -11.37
CA VAL A 46 -16.82 18.67 -11.53
C VAL A 46 -17.96 18.14 -10.67
N THR A 47 -18.84 17.33 -11.25
CA THR A 47 -19.96 16.71 -10.55
C THR A 47 -20.09 15.25 -10.94
N LEU A 48 -20.52 14.42 -10.00
CA LEU A 48 -20.80 13.01 -10.22
C LEU A 48 -22.17 12.69 -9.62
N PRO A 49 -23.26 12.75 -10.41
CA PRO A 49 -24.57 12.35 -9.92
C PRO A 49 -24.59 10.85 -9.60
N HIS A 50 -24.86 10.50 -8.35
CA HIS A 50 -24.99 9.12 -7.89
C HIS A 50 -26.02 9.05 -6.74
N PRO A 51 -26.66 7.88 -6.50
CA PRO A 51 -27.52 7.70 -5.33
C PRO A 51 -26.70 7.75 -4.02
N LYS A 52 -27.37 8.04 -2.90
CA LYS A 52 -26.75 8.02 -1.56
C LYS A 52 -26.46 6.60 -1.06
N ALA A 53 -27.27 5.63 -1.48
CA ALA A 53 -27.16 4.24 -1.05
C ALA A 53 -27.40 3.26 -2.20
N LEU A 54 -26.75 2.10 -2.12
CA LEU A 54 -26.86 0.99 -3.06
C LEU A 54 -26.93 -0.35 -2.30
N LYS A 55 -27.40 -1.40 -2.99
CA LYS A 55 -27.27 -2.78 -2.50
C LYS A 55 -25.83 -3.26 -2.71
N PRO A 56 -25.32 -4.19 -1.87
CA PRO A 56 -24.07 -4.90 -2.17
C PRO A 56 -24.18 -5.59 -3.54
N ASP A 57 -23.06 -5.78 -4.21
CA ASP A 57 -22.96 -6.37 -5.56
C ASP A 57 -23.64 -5.58 -6.70
N ALA A 58 -24.07 -4.35 -6.45
CA ALA A 58 -24.76 -3.55 -7.47
C ALA A 58 -23.83 -3.21 -8.64
N ARG A 59 -24.29 -3.50 -9.86
CA ARG A 59 -23.68 -3.03 -11.11
C ARG A 59 -24.28 -1.69 -11.48
N VAL A 60 -23.45 -0.65 -11.54
CA VAL A 60 -23.90 0.72 -11.82
C VAL A 60 -23.09 1.36 -12.94
N ARG A 61 -23.73 2.29 -13.65
CA ARG A 61 -23.09 3.16 -14.63
C ARG A 61 -23.24 4.60 -14.17
N TRP A 62 -22.13 5.29 -13.98
CA TRP A 62 -22.10 6.69 -13.62
C TRP A 62 -21.42 7.52 -14.71
N THR A 63 -21.58 8.84 -14.62
CA THR A 63 -20.97 9.76 -15.57
C THR A 63 -20.40 10.94 -14.81
N LEU A 64 -19.08 11.07 -14.85
CA LEU A 64 -18.38 12.25 -14.37
C LEU A 64 -18.67 13.40 -15.33
N LYS A 65 -19.17 14.52 -14.80
CA LYS A 65 -19.48 15.72 -15.57
C LYS A 65 -18.49 16.82 -15.24
N ALA A 66 -17.95 17.46 -16.26
CA ALA A 66 -17.05 18.60 -16.11
C ALA A 66 -17.49 19.75 -17.01
N SER A 67 -17.57 20.95 -16.43
CA SER A 67 -17.84 22.19 -17.13
C SER A 67 -16.92 23.31 -16.67
N ASP A 68 -16.74 24.32 -17.51
CA ASP A 68 -16.05 25.55 -17.11
C ASP A 68 -16.92 26.41 -16.19
N ARG A 69 -16.37 27.56 -15.77
CA ARG A 69 -17.08 28.56 -14.93
C ARG A 69 -18.34 29.16 -15.57
N PHE A 70 -18.50 29.04 -16.89
CA PHE A 70 -19.66 29.53 -17.64
C PHE A 70 -20.66 28.39 -17.91
N GLY A 71 -20.41 27.18 -17.38
CA GLY A 71 -21.26 26.01 -17.60
C GLY A 71 -21.06 25.32 -18.95
N LYS A 72 -20.06 25.72 -19.75
CA LYS A 72 -19.78 25.07 -21.03
C LYS A 72 -19.07 23.73 -20.81
N PRO A 73 -19.46 22.66 -21.53
CA PRO A 73 -18.81 21.36 -21.43
C PRO A 73 -17.35 21.45 -21.87
N VAL A 74 -16.47 20.73 -21.19
CA VAL A 74 -15.03 20.71 -21.49
C VAL A 74 -14.57 19.33 -21.96
N ASN A 75 -13.48 19.29 -22.73
CA ASN A 75 -12.77 18.08 -23.09
C ASN A 75 -11.49 17.97 -22.26
N GLY A 76 -11.17 16.79 -21.76
CA GLY A 76 -10.02 16.58 -20.90
C GLY A 76 -9.82 15.13 -20.49
N GLU A 77 -8.96 14.94 -19.51
CA GLU A 77 -8.70 13.65 -18.89
C GLU A 77 -9.01 13.73 -17.40
N GLY A 78 -9.45 12.63 -16.81
CA GLY A 78 -9.70 12.55 -15.40
C GLY A 78 -9.28 11.22 -14.80
N THR A 79 -9.25 11.18 -13.48
CA THR A 79 -9.07 9.95 -12.71
C THR A 79 -10.26 9.78 -11.78
N VAL A 80 -10.67 8.54 -11.54
CA VAL A 80 -11.72 8.18 -10.59
C VAL A 80 -11.22 7.06 -9.72
N ARG A 81 -11.34 7.23 -8.39
CA ARG A 81 -11.00 6.23 -7.39
C ARG A 81 -12.19 6.06 -6.44
N ILE A 82 -12.61 4.82 -6.24
CA ILE A 82 -13.68 4.43 -5.33
C ILE A 82 -13.15 3.34 -4.40
N PHE A 83 -13.06 3.66 -3.11
CA PHE A 83 -12.44 2.79 -2.11
C PHE A 83 -13.21 2.83 -0.79
N ASP A 84 -13.00 1.82 0.05
CA ASP A 84 -13.62 1.71 1.37
C ASP A 84 -13.13 2.87 2.25
N ARG A 85 -14.08 3.69 2.73
CA ARG A 85 -13.79 4.88 3.52
C ARG A 85 -13.15 4.55 4.86
N SER A 86 -13.30 3.32 5.37
CA SER A 86 -12.60 2.88 6.58
C SER A 86 -11.07 2.99 6.46
N LEU A 87 -10.52 2.96 5.25
CA LEU A 87 -9.08 3.17 5.01
C LEU A 87 -8.62 4.59 5.39
N GLU A 88 -9.51 5.58 5.39
CA GLU A 88 -9.19 6.95 5.82
C GLU A 88 -8.83 7.02 7.32
N TYR A 89 -9.19 6.00 8.11
CA TYR A 89 -8.77 5.89 9.51
C TYR A 89 -7.25 5.74 9.64
N TYR A 90 -6.62 4.94 8.76
CA TYR A 90 -5.18 4.71 8.80
C TYR A 90 -4.42 5.86 8.16
N VAL A 91 -4.89 6.32 7.00
CA VAL A 91 -4.26 7.40 6.25
C VAL A 91 -5.35 8.27 5.62
N SER A 92 -5.49 9.50 6.11
CA SER A 92 -6.29 10.50 5.39
C SER A 92 -5.64 10.77 4.03
N GLY A 93 -6.43 10.64 2.96
CA GLY A 93 -5.92 10.81 1.61
C GLY A 93 -5.22 12.16 1.43
N ALA A 94 -4.04 12.16 0.82
CA ALA A 94 -3.42 13.40 0.39
C ALA A 94 -4.41 14.13 -0.54
N GLY A 95 -4.64 15.43 -0.29
CA GLY A 95 -5.41 16.25 -1.21
C GLY A 95 -4.90 16.10 -2.63
N SER A 96 -5.77 16.24 -3.64
CA SER A 96 -5.36 16.07 -5.04
C SER A 96 -4.11 16.90 -5.34
N TRP A 97 -3.10 16.30 -5.98
CA TRP A 97 -1.89 16.99 -6.42
C TRP A 97 -2.21 18.20 -7.32
N LEU A 98 -3.38 18.23 -7.96
CA LEU A 98 -3.90 19.37 -8.71
C LEU A 98 -4.02 20.63 -7.84
N ALA A 99 -4.18 20.51 -6.52
CA ALA A 99 -4.12 21.63 -5.59
C ALA A 99 -2.82 22.43 -5.73
N GLY A 100 -1.69 21.74 -5.96
CA GLY A 100 -0.36 22.33 -6.09
C GLY A 100 -0.04 23.00 -7.44
N LEU A 101 -0.87 22.84 -8.48
CA LEU A 101 -0.59 23.41 -9.81
C LEU A 101 -0.55 24.94 -9.84
N TYR A 102 -1.29 25.59 -8.93
CA TYR A 102 -1.44 27.04 -8.91
C TYR A 102 -1.24 27.57 -7.48
N PRO A 103 0.01 27.56 -6.97
CA PRO A 103 0.30 28.08 -5.64
C PRO A 103 0.05 29.59 -5.56
N GLU A 104 -0.29 30.07 -4.37
CA GLU A 104 -0.39 31.50 -4.13
C GLU A 104 0.99 32.18 -4.29
N ARG A 105 1.00 33.34 -4.95
CA ARG A 105 2.17 34.17 -5.23
C ARG A 105 2.48 35.15 -4.08
N ILE A 106 2.15 34.79 -2.85
CA ILE A 106 2.33 35.61 -1.65
C ILE A 106 3.66 35.36 -0.92
N SER A 107 4.65 34.82 -1.65
CA SER A 107 5.94 34.39 -1.10
C SER A 107 6.67 35.53 -0.38
N ASN A 108 7.03 35.30 0.89
CA ASN A 108 8.03 36.08 1.59
C ASN A 108 9.39 35.41 1.35
N SER A 109 10.26 35.98 0.52
CA SER A 109 11.69 35.65 0.60
C SER A 109 12.24 36.28 1.89
N GLY A 110 12.55 35.45 2.88
CA GLY A 110 13.31 35.87 4.05
C GLY A 110 14.63 35.12 4.02
N GLY A 111 15.71 35.78 3.59
CA GLY A 111 17.08 35.28 3.68
C GLY A 111 17.68 35.63 5.05
N ILE A 112 18.55 34.75 5.55
CA ILE A 112 19.40 35.02 6.72
C ILE A 112 20.84 35.10 6.20
N GLY A 113 21.50 36.25 6.39
CA GLY A 113 22.92 36.42 6.11
C GLY A 113 23.80 35.94 7.27
N SER A 114 25.04 35.54 6.98
CA SER A 114 25.94 34.87 7.94
C SER A 114 26.72 35.81 8.87
N LEU A 115 26.62 37.13 8.74
CA LEU A 115 27.38 38.07 9.56
C LEU A 115 26.46 39.23 9.89
N PHE A 116 26.01 39.28 11.15
CA PHE A 116 24.98 40.17 11.69
C PHE A 116 23.56 39.86 11.16
N ASN A 117 22.59 39.75 12.08
CA ASN A 117 21.21 39.30 11.84
C ASN A 117 20.38 40.23 10.92
N SER A 118 20.78 40.39 9.66
CA SER A 118 19.98 41.06 8.65
C SER A 118 19.04 40.04 8.02
N ARG A 119 17.76 40.07 8.42
CA ARG A 119 16.68 39.50 7.60
C ARG A 119 16.59 40.35 6.33
N PHE A 120 17.23 39.92 5.25
CA PHE A 120 17.01 40.57 3.95
C PHE A 120 15.93 39.82 3.18
N THR A 121 15.12 40.57 2.44
CA THR A 121 14.12 40.02 1.54
C THR A 121 14.63 40.23 0.13
N ASP A 122 14.91 39.15 -0.60
CA ASP A 122 15.23 39.21 -2.02
C ASP A 122 13.97 39.64 -2.78
N ILE A 123 13.88 40.93 -3.08
CA ILE A 123 12.82 41.49 -3.91
C ILE A 123 13.47 41.78 -5.26
N PRO A 124 13.06 41.12 -6.36
CA PRO A 124 13.49 41.54 -7.68
C PRO A 124 12.92 42.95 -7.93
N VAL A 125 13.78 43.96 -7.81
CA VAL A 125 13.46 45.32 -8.21
C VAL A 125 13.64 45.35 -9.72
N LYS A 126 12.55 45.58 -10.46
CA LYS A 126 12.55 45.53 -11.92
C LYS A 126 12.55 46.90 -12.58
N GLU A 127 12.14 47.93 -11.84
CA GLU A 127 11.79 49.24 -12.37
C GLU A 127 11.93 50.32 -11.28
N GLY A 128 12.19 51.57 -11.67
CA GLY A 128 12.07 52.74 -10.81
C GLY A 128 13.37 53.29 -10.21
N LEU A 129 13.25 54.08 -9.15
CA LEU A 129 14.40 54.73 -8.49
C LEU A 129 15.31 53.71 -7.80
N VAL A 130 14.73 52.68 -7.16
CA VAL A 130 15.48 51.66 -6.44
C VAL A 130 16.31 50.79 -7.40
N ASP A 131 15.76 50.44 -8.58
CA ASP A 131 16.50 49.73 -9.63
C ASP A 131 17.67 50.56 -10.17
N ARG A 132 17.43 51.86 -10.41
CA ARG A 132 18.49 52.81 -10.82
C ARG A 132 19.56 52.98 -9.73
N MET A 133 19.19 53.04 -8.46
CA MET A 133 20.14 53.12 -7.36
C MET A 133 20.96 51.84 -7.22
N LEU A 134 20.32 50.66 -7.28
CA LEU A 134 21.00 49.37 -7.19
C LEU A 134 21.93 49.13 -8.38
N SER A 135 21.49 49.45 -9.60
CA SER A 135 22.34 49.35 -10.80
C SER A 135 23.52 50.32 -10.77
N LEU A 136 23.39 51.51 -10.18
CA LEU A 136 24.52 52.42 -9.92
C LEU A 136 25.47 51.86 -8.86
N PHE A 137 24.94 51.28 -7.78
CA PHE A 137 25.74 50.60 -6.75
C PHE A 137 26.53 49.42 -7.32
N ASP A 138 25.89 48.56 -8.13
CA ASP A 138 26.53 47.42 -8.79
C ASP A 138 27.53 47.86 -9.87
N ARG A 139 27.34 49.04 -10.48
CA ARG A 139 28.28 49.60 -11.47
C ARG A 139 29.56 50.10 -10.82
N GLU A 140 29.48 50.68 -9.62
CA GLU A 140 30.62 51.16 -8.82
C GLU A 140 31.31 50.02 -8.03
N LEU A 141 30.58 48.99 -7.60
CA LEU A 141 31.12 47.77 -6.96
C LEU A 141 31.77 46.78 -7.94
N LYS A 142 32.15 47.25 -9.13
CA LYS A 142 32.93 46.49 -10.14
C LYS A 142 34.38 46.24 -9.72
N GLU A 143 34.71 46.33 -8.44
CA GLU A 143 35.92 45.67 -7.95
C GLU A 143 35.77 44.16 -8.10
N GLU A 144 36.87 43.52 -8.48
CA GLU A 144 36.97 42.09 -8.63
C GLU A 144 36.54 41.43 -7.30
N LYS A 145 35.37 40.78 -7.28
CA LYS A 145 34.92 40.01 -6.12
C LYS A 145 35.89 38.86 -5.92
N LEU A 146 36.87 39.05 -5.03
CA LEU A 146 37.75 37.98 -4.59
C LEU A 146 36.88 36.80 -4.14
N PRO A 147 37.23 35.56 -4.53
CA PRO A 147 36.46 34.38 -4.17
C PRO A 147 36.37 34.31 -2.64
N SER A 148 35.22 34.63 -2.08
CA SER A 148 34.97 34.42 -0.67
C SER A 148 34.83 32.91 -0.45
N LEU A 149 35.68 32.38 0.43
CA LEU A 149 35.56 31.01 0.92
C LEU A 149 34.14 30.78 1.42
N ARG A 150 33.37 29.96 0.69
CA ARG A 150 32.04 29.50 1.11
C ARG A 150 32.22 28.52 2.27
N ILE A 151 32.36 29.04 3.49
CA ILE A 151 32.50 28.23 4.71
C ILE A 151 31.17 27.59 5.17
N ASN A 152 30.14 27.55 4.30
CA ASN A 152 28.77 27.20 4.72
C ASN A 152 27.97 26.39 3.66
N SER A 153 28.63 25.47 2.95
CA SER A 153 27.93 24.46 2.13
C SER A 153 27.22 23.38 2.95
N SER A 154 27.26 23.42 4.29
CA SER A 154 26.74 22.38 5.18
C SER A 154 25.48 22.76 5.98
N ARG A 155 24.69 23.76 5.54
CA ARG A 155 23.37 24.02 6.15
C ARG A 155 22.26 24.11 5.10
N SER A 156 21.91 22.95 4.58
CA SER A 156 20.59 22.68 4.01
C SER A 156 19.50 23.07 5.02
N GLY A 157 18.50 23.83 4.55
CA GLY A 157 17.57 24.55 5.40
C GLY A 157 16.68 23.67 6.27
N HIS A 158 16.98 23.60 7.56
CA HIS A 158 16.04 23.21 8.62
C HIS A 158 14.98 24.30 8.86
N ARG A 159 14.14 24.58 7.85
CA ARG A 159 13.04 25.55 8.02
C ARG A 159 11.74 25.18 7.32
N ARG A 160 11.40 23.89 7.33
CA ARG A 160 10.04 23.38 7.01
C ARG A 160 9.41 22.45 8.06
N PHE A 161 9.93 22.40 9.29
CA PHE A 161 9.34 21.58 10.37
C PHE A 161 8.61 22.34 11.49
N PHE A 162 8.76 23.66 11.63
CA PHE A 162 8.19 24.41 12.77
C PHE A 162 6.77 24.97 12.59
N GLY A 163 6.01 24.51 11.58
CA GLY A 163 4.60 24.89 11.39
C GLY A 163 3.58 23.82 11.74
N ARG A 164 4.01 22.57 11.99
CA ARG A 164 3.10 21.44 12.27
C ARG A 164 3.48 20.62 13.51
N GLY A 165 4.64 20.89 14.14
CA GLY A 165 5.06 20.24 15.39
C GLY A 165 4.50 20.88 16.67
N MET A 166 4.13 22.17 16.63
CA MET A 166 3.59 22.87 17.81
C MET A 166 2.18 22.46 18.24
N ALA A 167 1.50 21.61 17.47
CA ALA A 167 0.24 20.98 17.88
C ALA A 167 0.43 19.59 18.52
N GLN A 168 1.66 19.05 18.53
CA GLN A 168 1.98 17.78 19.20
C GLN A 168 2.88 17.95 20.43
N THR A 169 3.62 19.06 20.56
CA THR A 169 4.50 19.31 21.71
C THR A 169 3.82 20.00 22.90
N LEU A 170 2.53 20.38 22.81
CA LEU A 170 1.77 20.92 23.95
C LEU A 170 1.07 19.83 24.80
N SER A 171 1.29 18.54 24.52
CA SER A 171 0.73 17.41 25.29
C SER A 171 1.78 16.57 26.02
N ALA A 172 3.05 16.94 25.99
CA ALA A 172 4.09 16.25 26.76
C ALA A 172 4.92 17.32 27.46
N GLY A 173 4.50 17.65 28.68
CA GLY A 173 5.30 18.46 29.59
C GLY A 173 6.57 17.71 29.98
N TYR A 174 7.65 18.49 30.09
CA TYR A 174 8.80 18.33 30.98
C TYR A 174 9.13 16.91 31.48
N GLU A 175 10.24 16.36 31.01
CA GLU A 175 11.36 16.00 31.89
C GLU A 175 12.64 15.73 31.08
N ASP A 176 13.73 15.81 31.81
CA ASP A 176 15.08 16.19 31.42
C ASP A 176 15.94 15.02 30.90
N GLU A 177 17.07 15.40 30.32
CA GLU A 177 18.24 14.64 29.87
C GLU A 177 18.38 13.14 30.26
N SER A 178 18.58 12.28 29.24
CA SER A 178 19.67 11.27 29.26
C SER A 178 19.96 10.73 27.86
N PHE A 179 21.26 10.58 27.57
CA PHE A 179 21.78 9.80 26.45
C PHE A 179 21.33 8.33 26.62
N GLY A 180 20.48 7.85 25.71
CA GLY A 180 20.01 6.48 25.70
C GLY A 180 19.25 6.16 24.42
N ASP A 181 19.81 5.23 23.68
CA ASP A 181 19.27 4.46 22.54
C ASP A 181 17.74 4.50 22.35
N MET A 182 17.29 4.93 21.16
CA MET A 182 15.94 4.65 20.61
C MET A 182 15.92 5.02 19.12
N ALA A 183 16.50 4.15 18.30
CA ALA A 183 16.31 4.16 16.85
C ALA A 183 14.93 3.57 16.49
N GLU A 184 13.85 4.30 16.76
CA GLU A 184 12.55 4.05 16.11
C GLU A 184 12.46 4.84 14.80
N MET A 185 12.92 4.19 13.74
CA MET A 185 12.86 4.70 12.38
C MET A 185 11.42 4.58 11.85
N LYS A 186 10.72 5.72 11.79
CA LYS A 186 9.51 5.90 10.97
C LYS A 186 9.88 5.65 9.50
N SER A 187 9.62 4.46 8.98
CA SER A 187 9.75 4.14 7.56
C SER A 187 8.60 4.79 6.78
N GLY A 188 8.91 5.89 6.12
CA GLY A 188 8.06 6.51 5.12
C GLY A 188 7.96 5.61 3.90
N GLY A 189 6.77 5.04 3.66
CA GLY A 189 6.43 4.34 2.43
C GLY A 189 6.45 5.30 1.24
N ALA A 190 7.55 5.28 0.48
CA ALA A 190 7.64 5.88 -0.84
C ALA A 190 7.12 4.86 -1.87
N ASN A 191 5.88 5.06 -2.34
CA ASN A 191 5.35 4.37 -3.51
C ASN A 191 6.03 4.90 -4.78
N LEU A 192 7.00 4.15 -5.31
CA LEU A 192 7.49 4.31 -6.69
C LEU A 192 6.76 3.30 -7.59
N ALA A 193 5.64 3.72 -8.15
CA ALA A 193 4.99 3.03 -9.25
C ALA A 193 5.79 3.27 -10.54
N MET A 194 6.61 2.30 -10.94
CA MET A 194 7.19 2.27 -12.28
C MET A 194 6.30 1.43 -13.21
N SER A 195 5.90 2.11 -14.29
CA SER A 195 5.24 1.59 -15.48
C SER A 195 6.02 0.46 -16.15
N ALA A 196 5.36 -0.65 -16.45
CA ALA A 196 5.81 -1.67 -17.40
C ALA A 196 4.91 -1.66 -18.66
N PRO A 197 5.47 -1.86 -19.87
CA PRO A 197 4.74 -1.74 -21.12
C PRO A 197 3.87 -2.97 -21.42
N ALA A 198 2.77 -2.73 -22.13
CA ALA A 198 1.85 -3.73 -22.62
C ALA A 198 2.50 -4.63 -23.70
N ALA A 199 2.35 -5.95 -23.56
CA ALA A 199 2.51 -6.90 -24.65
C ALA A 199 1.26 -7.81 -24.73
N ARG A 200 0.66 -7.82 -25.92
CA ARG A 200 -0.45 -8.68 -26.34
C ARG A 200 0.03 -10.13 -26.52
N SER A 201 -0.76 -11.13 -26.11
CA SER A 201 -1.30 -12.16 -27.03
C SER A 201 -2.22 -13.17 -26.33
N MET A 202 -3.44 -13.28 -26.88
CA MET A 202 -4.26 -14.47 -27.12
C MET A 202 -3.93 -15.80 -26.42
N GLY A 203 -4.94 -16.36 -25.74
CA GLY A 203 -4.95 -17.75 -25.27
C GLY A 203 -6.28 -18.12 -24.63
N ARG A 204 -7.29 -18.39 -25.47
CA ARG A 204 -8.63 -18.81 -25.06
C ARG A 204 -8.59 -20.32 -24.76
N ALA A 205 -8.62 -20.71 -23.49
CA ALA A 205 -8.80 -22.11 -23.09
C ALA A 205 -10.10 -22.26 -22.29
N LYS A 206 -11.02 -23.04 -22.87
CA LYS A 206 -12.28 -23.46 -22.27
C LYS A 206 -11.97 -24.37 -21.06
N SER A 207 -12.51 -24.06 -19.89
CA SER A 207 -12.60 -25.04 -18.80
C SER A 207 -13.90 -25.81 -18.95
N GLU A 208 -13.77 -27.10 -19.20
CA GLU A 208 -14.86 -28.07 -19.26
C GLU A 208 -15.56 -28.19 -17.91
N ARG A 209 -16.88 -28.38 -18.00
CA ARG A 209 -17.79 -28.65 -16.90
C ARG A 209 -17.52 -30.08 -16.42
N PHE A 210 -17.05 -30.25 -15.19
CA PHE A 210 -17.21 -31.51 -14.49
C PHE A 210 -18.63 -31.58 -13.90
N ASN A 211 -19.47 -32.32 -14.62
CA ASN A 211 -20.80 -32.73 -14.19
C ASN A 211 -20.62 -33.98 -13.32
N GLY A 212 -20.53 -33.79 -12.00
CA GLY A 212 -20.57 -34.87 -11.02
C GLY A 212 -21.97 -35.00 -10.45
N GLU A 213 -22.79 -35.86 -11.05
CA GLU A 213 -24.05 -36.33 -10.47
C GLU A 213 -23.74 -37.11 -9.19
N ALA A 214 -23.91 -36.46 -8.04
CA ALA A 214 -23.97 -37.13 -6.74
C ALA A 214 -25.45 -37.24 -6.34
N VAL A 215 -25.88 -38.49 -6.23
CA VAL A 215 -27.22 -38.93 -5.82
C VAL A 215 -27.65 -38.24 -4.53
N LEU A 216 -28.72 -37.45 -4.62
CA LEU A 216 -29.38 -36.82 -3.47
C LEU A 216 -30.16 -37.88 -2.68
N THR A 217 -29.57 -38.42 -1.63
CA THR A 217 -30.34 -38.98 -0.51
C THR A 217 -31.02 -37.81 0.23
N LYS A 218 -32.35 -37.75 0.12
CA LYS A 218 -33.19 -36.78 0.81
C LYS A 218 -33.24 -37.11 2.31
N ASP A 219 -32.42 -36.45 3.10
CA ASP A 219 -32.76 -36.18 4.49
C ASP A 219 -33.35 -34.78 4.62
N LYS A 220 -34.66 -34.73 4.91
CA LYS A 220 -35.37 -33.52 5.27
C LYS A 220 -34.88 -33.04 6.65
N LYS A 221 -34.02 -32.02 6.67
CA LYS A 221 -33.93 -31.08 7.80
C LYS A 221 -34.46 -29.73 7.36
N ALA A 222 -35.36 -29.19 8.18
CA ALA A 222 -36.03 -27.92 7.99
C ALA A 222 -35.01 -26.77 7.85
N GLY A 223 -35.01 -26.10 6.70
CA GLY A 223 -34.21 -24.92 6.46
C GLY A 223 -34.90 -24.06 5.41
N GLY A 224 -35.19 -22.81 5.74
CA GLY A 224 -35.75 -21.84 4.81
C GLY A 224 -34.86 -21.63 3.56
N PRO A 225 -35.31 -20.84 2.59
CA PRO A 225 -34.62 -20.67 1.31
C PRO A 225 -33.12 -20.33 1.48
N PRO A 226 -32.27 -20.78 0.53
CA PRO A 226 -30.83 -20.59 0.60
C PRO A 226 -30.48 -19.10 0.68
N VAL A 227 -29.70 -18.72 1.70
CA VAL A 227 -29.27 -17.32 1.92
C VAL A 227 -27.98 -17.09 1.13
N ALA A 228 -27.96 -16.05 0.30
CA ALA A 228 -26.76 -15.66 -0.43
C ALA A 228 -25.67 -15.19 0.54
N VAL A 229 -24.53 -15.87 0.53
CA VAL A 229 -23.38 -15.60 1.38
C VAL A 229 -22.47 -14.57 0.70
N ARG A 230 -22.18 -13.48 1.41
CA ARG A 230 -21.26 -12.44 0.94
C ARG A 230 -19.81 -12.92 1.05
N LYS A 231 -19.03 -12.72 -0.03
CA LYS A 231 -17.65 -13.21 -0.21
C LYS A 231 -16.71 -12.16 -0.80
N ASP A 232 -17.20 -11.21 -1.59
CA ASP A 232 -16.34 -10.16 -2.15
C ASP A 232 -16.15 -9.01 -1.17
N PHE A 233 -15.06 -9.08 -0.41
CA PHE A 233 -14.64 -8.04 0.53
C PHE A 233 -13.47 -7.21 -0.02
N SER A 234 -13.42 -6.91 -1.31
CA SER A 234 -12.41 -6.00 -1.88
C SER A 234 -12.54 -4.59 -1.29
N GLU A 235 -11.41 -3.93 -0.98
CA GLU A 235 -11.39 -2.57 -0.40
C GLU A 235 -11.40 -1.47 -1.46
N THR A 236 -11.06 -1.80 -2.71
CA THR A 236 -11.17 -0.90 -3.86
C THR A 236 -12.30 -1.39 -4.76
N ALA A 237 -13.34 -0.58 -4.91
CA ALA A 237 -14.46 -0.90 -5.80
C ALA A 237 -14.18 -0.54 -7.26
N TYR A 238 -13.43 0.55 -7.48
CA TYR A 238 -13.14 1.04 -8.82
C TYR A 238 -11.92 1.94 -8.84
N PHE A 239 -11.05 1.77 -9.83
CA PHE A 239 -9.99 2.71 -10.12
C PHE A 239 -9.84 2.85 -11.63
N ASN A 240 -9.87 4.10 -12.12
CA ASN A 240 -9.57 4.42 -13.50
C ASN A 240 -8.62 5.63 -13.53
N PRO A 241 -7.34 5.42 -13.86
CA PRO A 241 -6.34 6.49 -13.86
C PRO A 241 -6.48 7.45 -15.06
N GLN A 242 -7.19 7.05 -16.12
CA GLN A 242 -7.31 7.82 -17.37
C GLN A 242 -8.73 7.70 -17.96
N LEU A 243 -9.69 8.34 -17.29
CA LEU A 243 -11.05 8.53 -17.79
C LEU A 243 -11.09 9.70 -18.78
N LYS A 244 -11.35 9.40 -20.06
CA LYS A 244 -11.54 10.41 -21.10
C LYS A 244 -12.83 11.20 -20.89
N ILE A 245 -12.75 12.53 -20.88
CA ILE A 245 -13.88 13.44 -20.82
C ILE A 245 -14.12 14.04 -22.20
N THR A 246 -15.27 13.74 -22.81
CA THR A 246 -15.66 14.26 -24.13
C THR A 246 -17.03 14.94 -24.02
N GLY A 247 -17.15 16.16 -24.52
CA GLY A 247 -18.38 16.95 -24.40
C GLY A 247 -18.81 17.14 -22.94
N GLY A 248 -17.84 17.29 -22.02
CA GLY A 248 -18.08 17.45 -20.59
C GLY A 248 -18.53 16.18 -19.87
N LYS A 249 -18.46 14.99 -20.50
CA LYS A 249 -18.93 13.71 -19.94
C LYS A 249 -17.85 12.64 -20.00
N GLY A 250 -17.65 11.93 -18.89
CA GLY A 250 -16.83 10.72 -18.77
C GLY A 250 -17.65 9.58 -18.17
N PRO A 251 -18.30 8.73 -18.98
CA PRO A 251 -19.06 7.59 -18.49
C PRO A 251 -18.13 6.45 -18.06
N PHE A 252 -18.49 5.77 -16.97
CA PHE A 252 -17.82 4.55 -16.52
C PHE A 252 -18.83 3.60 -15.85
N SER A 253 -18.51 2.31 -15.84
CA SER A 253 -19.32 1.28 -15.18
C SER A 253 -18.47 0.59 -14.12
N LEU A 254 -19.09 0.26 -12.99
CA LEU A 254 -18.45 -0.50 -11.92
C LEU A 254 -19.43 -1.53 -11.31
N ARG A 255 -18.86 -2.54 -10.66
CA ARG A 255 -19.56 -3.48 -9.79
C ARG A 255 -19.05 -3.23 -8.37
N LEU A 256 -19.92 -2.86 -7.45
CA LEU A 256 -19.52 -2.67 -6.06
C LEU A 256 -19.24 -4.01 -5.39
N PRO A 257 -18.19 -4.13 -4.58
CA PRO A 257 -17.99 -5.28 -3.71
C PRO A 257 -19.18 -5.50 -2.76
N GLU A 258 -19.22 -6.67 -2.15
CA GLU A 258 -20.31 -7.10 -1.25
C GLU A 258 -20.15 -6.56 0.19
N ARG A 259 -19.14 -5.73 0.44
CA ARG A 259 -18.99 -5.01 1.71
C ARG A 259 -20.20 -4.12 2.00
N LEU A 260 -20.58 -4.08 3.26
CA LEU A 260 -21.57 -3.14 3.78
C LEU A 260 -20.80 -1.99 4.44
N THR A 261 -20.43 -0.99 3.63
CA THR A 261 -19.52 0.09 4.04
C THR A 261 -19.91 1.42 3.38
N SER A 262 -19.22 2.49 3.77
CA SER A 262 -19.20 3.74 3.01
C SER A 262 -18.04 3.70 2.03
N TRP A 263 -18.34 3.89 0.75
CA TRP A 263 -17.35 4.02 -0.31
C TRP A 263 -17.04 5.50 -0.52
N LYS A 264 -15.77 5.87 -0.37
CA LYS A 264 -15.23 7.18 -0.73
C LYS A 264 -15.02 7.23 -2.24
N ILE A 265 -15.55 8.27 -2.87
CA ILE A 265 -15.37 8.54 -4.29
C ILE A 265 -14.54 9.82 -4.42
N ASP A 266 -13.36 9.70 -5.00
CA ASP A 266 -12.52 10.83 -5.38
C ASP A 266 -12.35 10.85 -6.89
N ALA A 267 -12.63 12.00 -7.50
CA ALA A 267 -12.34 12.20 -8.91
C ALA A 267 -11.68 13.55 -9.16
N ALA A 268 -10.83 13.57 -10.17
CA ALA A 268 -10.09 14.74 -10.59
C ALA A 268 -10.11 14.84 -12.11
N VAL A 269 -10.19 16.06 -12.65
CA VAL A 269 -10.24 16.34 -14.09
C VAL A 269 -9.27 17.46 -14.42
N ILE A 270 -8.54 17.29 -15.52
CA ILE A 270 -7.65 18.29 -16.10
C ILE A 270 -7.92 18.44 -17.61
N THR A 271 -7.90 19.67 -18.11
CA THR A 271 -8.05 19.98 -19.54
C THR A 271 -6.68 20.29 -20.18
N ARG A 272 -6.62 20.34 -21.52
CA ARG A 272 -5.39 20.68 -22.27
C ARG A 272 -4.82 22.06 -21.92
N ASP A 273 -5.66 23.02 -21.56
CA ASP A 273 -5.28 24.35 -21.09
C ASP A 273 -5.06 24.41 -19.56
N VAL A 274 -4.85 23.25 -18.93
CA VAL A 274 -4.47 23.07 -17.52
C VAL A 274 -5.53 23.65 -16.56
N LYS A 275 -6.80 23.65 -16.93
CA LYS A 275 -7.88 23.89 -15.96
C LYS A 275 -8.10 22.62 -15.15
N LYS A 276 -8.33 22.76 -13.85
CA LYS A 276 -8.44 21.65 -12.91
C LYS A 276 -9.79 21.65 -12.20
N GLY A 277 -10.30 20.48 -11.88
CA GLY A 277 -11.43 20.35 -10.96
C GLY A 277 -11.37 19.01 -10.24
N THR A 278 -11.89 18.98 -9.03
CA THR A 278 -11.94 17.79 -8.19
C THR A 278 -13.32 17.67 -7.58
N ILE A 279 -13.76 16.44 -7.34
CA ILE A 279 -14.95 16.14 -6.56
C ILE A 279 -14.62 15.03 -5.58
N SER A 280 -15.15 15.15 -4.38
CA SER A 280 -15.11 14.12 -3.37
C SER A 280 -16.51 13.90 -2.83
N SER A 281 -16.97 12.66 -2.84
CA SER A 281 -18.30 12.26 -2.37
C SER A 281 -18.25 10.87 -1.76
N ALA A 282 -19.40 10.38 -1.27
CA ALA A 282 -19.50 9.03 -0.73
C ALA A 282 -20.84 8.38 -1.08
N VAL A 283 -20.82 7.06 -1.26
CA VAL A 283 -22.02 6.23 -1.38
C VAL A 283 -21.96 5.12 -0.33
N VAL A 284 -23.11 4.68 0.19
CA VAL A 284 -23.17 3.62 1.21
C VAL A 284 -23.75 2.34 0.61
N THR A 285 -23.13 1.19 0.85
CA THR A 285 -23.74 -0.12 0.61
C THR A 285 -24.34 -0.65 1.91
N ARG A 286 -25.64 -0.96 1.90
CA ARG A 286 -26.36 -1.45 3.10
C ARG A 286 -27.49 -2.42 2.73
N LYS A 287 -27.87 -3.25 3.69
CA LYS A 287 -29.09 -4.07 3.67
C LYS A 287 -29.98 -3.68 4.86
N GLU A 288 -31.23 -4.11 4.87
CA GLU A 288 -32.14 -3.85 6.00
C GLU A 288 -31.76 -4.65 7.24
N LEU A 289 -31.41 -5.92 7.08
CA LEU A 289 -30.73 -6.72 8.08
C LEU A 289 -29.28 -6.94 7.62
N MET A 290 -28.33 -6.64 8.49
CA MET A 290 -26.90 -6.76 8.20
C MET A 290 -26.24 -7.61 9.28
N ALA A 291 -25.51 -8.64 8.86
CA ALA A 291 -24.73 -9.50 9.72
C ALA A 291 -23.24 -9.35 9.38
N ARG A 292 -22.43 -8.99 10.38
CA ARG A 292 -20.98 -8.83 10.24
C ARG A 292 -20.26 -9.73 11.23
N LEU A 293 -19.28 -10.50 10.75
CA LEU A 293 -18.35 -11.19 11.63
C LEU A 293 -17.29 -10.20 12.13
N ASP A 294 -17.06 -10.24 13.44
CA ASP A 294 -16.00 -9.53 14.13
C ASP A 294 -15.13 -10.58 14.82
N ILE A 295 -14.10 -11.02 14.11
CA ILE A 295 -13.22 -12.13 14.47
C ILE A 295 -11.76 -11.69 14.32
N PRO A 296 -10.83 -12.28 15.10
CA PRO A 296 -9.41 -12.05 14.89
C PRO A 296 -8.97 -12.57 13.51
N ARG A 297 -7.82 -12.07 13.05
CA ARG A 297 -7.24 -12.46 11.74
C ARG A 297 -6.85 -13.94 11.68
N PHE A 298 -6.52 -14.53 12.82
CA PHE A 298 -6.16 -15.93 12.99
C PHE A 298 -6.30 -16.32 14.47
N PHE A 299 -6.33 -17.63 14.74
CA PHE A 299 -6.06 -18.21 16.05
C PHE A 299 -4.75 -18.98 16.04
N ARG A 300 -4.18 -19.21 17.22
CA ARG A 300 -3.19 -20.26 17.43
C ARG A 300 -3.84 -21.51 18.02
N GLU A 301 -3.19 -22.65 17.83
CA GLU A 301 -3.63 -23.93 18.42
C GLU A 301 -3.90 -23.79 19.92
N GLY A 302 -5.10 -24.18 20.36
CA GLY A 302 -5.50 -24.15 21.77
C GLY A 302 -5.95 -22.78 22.29
N ASP A 303 -5.94 -21.73 21.48
CA ASP A 303 -6.49 -20.43 21.86
C ASP A 303 -7.95 -20.56 22.32
N ARG A 304 -8.29 -19.90 23.42
CA ARG A 304 -9.68 -19.74 23.89
C ARG A 304 -10.13 -18.32 23.63
N SER A 305 -11.15 -18.16 22.82
CA SER A 305 -11.63 -16.84 22.39
C SER A 305 -13.14 -16.89 22.15
N GLU A 306 -13.72 -15.76 21.76
CA GLU A 306 -15.09 -15.65 21.30
C GLU A 306 -15.12 -15.26 19.82
N ILE A 307 -15.97 -15.94 19.04
CA ILE A 307 -16.38 -15.45 17.72
C ILE A 307 -17.57 -14.53 17.93
N THR A 308 -17.46 -13.29 17.46
CA THR A 308 -18.53 -12.30 17.59
C THR A 308 -19.20 -12.05 16.25
N ALA A 309 -20.53 -12.06 16.23
CA ALA A 309 -21.33 -11.51 15.14
C ALA A 309 -22.04 -10.25 15.61
N VAL A 310 -21.90 -9.18 14.84
CA VAL A 310 -22.65 -7.93 15.03
C VAL A 310 -23.79 -7.91 14.03
N LEU A 311 -25.01 -7.92 14.55
CA LEU A 311 -26.22 -7.74 13.76
C LEU A 311 -26.70 -6.30 13.88
N SER A 312 -27.15 -5.72 12.77
CA SER A 312 -27.70 -4.36 12.76
C SER A 312 -28.92 -4.28 11.85
N SER A 313 -29.87 -3.44 12.26
CA SER A 313 -31.13 -3.21 11.55
C SER A 313 -31.17 -1.80 10.97
N GLN A 314 -31.65 -1.70 9.72
CA GLN A 314 -32.06 -0.47 9.06
C GLN A 314 -33.56 -0.50 8.73
N ALA A 315 -34.29 -1.50 9.25
CA ALA A 315 -35.74 -1.57 9.14
C ALA A 315 -36.41 -0.52 10.03
N ARG A 316 -37.65 -0.15 9.68
CA ARG A 316 -38.47 0.80 10.45
C ARG A 316 -39.08 0.18 11.70
N ASP A 317 -39.31 -1.13 11.64
CA ASP A 317 -39.94 -1.90 12.70
C ASP A 317 -38.90 -2.77 13.42
N GLU A 318 -39.28 -3.27 14.59
CA GLU A 318 -38.46 -4.22 15.34
C GLU A 318 -38.28 -5.52 14.55
N LEU A 319 -37.04 -6.03 14.50
CA LEU A 319 -36.72 -7.30 13.86
C LEU A 319 -36.36 -8.34 14.93
N SER A 320 -37.15 -9.40 15.01
CA SER A 320 -36.83 -10.59 15.80
C SER A 320 -36.56 -11.77 14.89
N GLY A 321 -35.55 -12.57 15.23
CA GLY A 321 -35.09 -13.65 14.38
C GLY A 321 -33.98 -14.50 15.00
N GLU A 322 -33.35 -15.28 14.14
CA GLU A 322 -32.31 -16.24 14.51
C GLU A 322 -31.02 -15.95 13.75
N VAL A 323 -29.89 -16.11 14.44
CA VAL A 323 -28.57 -16.13 13.84
C VAL A 323 -27.88 -17.47 14.10
N THR A 324 -27.30 -18.03 13.05
CA THR A 324 -26.54 -19.27 13.08
C THR A 324 -25.07 -18.97 12.79
N LEU A 325 -24.17 -19.50 13.62
CA LEU A 325 -22.73 -19.56 13.36
C LEU A 325 -22.37 -20.94 12.79
N GLN A 326 -21.66 -20.97 11.67
CA GLN A 326 -21.13 -22.19 11.06
C GLN A 326 -19.61 -22.07 10.94
N ILE A 327 -18.89 -23.14 11.28
CA ILE A 327 -17.45 -23.25 11.06
C ILE A 327 -17.23 -24.48 10.19
N THR A 328 -16.55 -24.33 9.06
CA THR A 328 -16.31 -25.44 8.13
C THR A 328 -14.83 -25.57 7.75
N LEU A 329 -14.43 -26.79 7.43
CA LEU A 329 -13.14 -27.13 6.84
C LEU A 329 -13.41 -27.95 5.58
N ASP A 330 -12.89 -27.51 4.43
CA ASP A 330 -13.10 -28.18 3.13
C ASP A 330 -14.58 -28.46 2.79
N GLY A 331 -15.47 -27.59 3.28
CA GLY A 331 -16.92 -27.70 3.10
C GLY A 331 -17.63 -28.60 4.10
N ALA A 332 -16.90 -29.37 4.93
CA ALA A 332 -17.45 -30.18 6.01
C ALA A 332 -17.62 -29.35 7.30
N ASP A 333 -18.59 -29.72 8.13
CA ASP A 333 -18.81 -29.09 9.44
C ASP A 333 -17.61 -29.33 10.37
N ALA A 334 -17.17 -28.27 11.05
CA ALA A 334 -16.05 -28.27 11.98
C ALA A 334 -16.42 -27.66 13.33
N ALA A 335 -17.71 -27.44 13.63
CA ALA A 335 -18.17 -26.85 14.89
C ALA A 335 -17.63 -27.59 16.14
N GLU A 336 -17.67 -28.93 16.13
CA GLU A 336 -17.19 -29.75 17.25
C GLU A 336 -15.67 -29.58 17.49
N LYS A 337 -14.88 -29.40 16.42
CA LYS A 337 -13.43 -29.15 16.53
C LYS A 337 -13.13 -27.87 17.31
N PHE A 338 -14.04 -26.91 17.27
CA PHE A 338 -13.93 -25.64 17.99
C PHE A 338 -14.60 -25.64 19.37
N ALA A 339 -15.12 -26.79 19.83
CA ALA A 339 -15.99 -26.90 20.99
C ALA A 339 -17.18 -25.92 20.95
N LEU A 340 -17.71 -25.64 19.75
CA LEU A 340 -18.79 -24.68 19.54
C LEU A 340 -20.12 -25.27 20.03
N ALA A 341 -20.59 -24.81 21.19
CA ALA A 341 -21.90 -25.15 21.74
C ALA A 341 -22.96 -24.10 21.36
N GLY A 342 -24.16 -24.55 21.00
CA GLY A 342 -25.28 -23.67 20.66
C GLY A 342 -24.98 -22.71 19.50
N PRO A 343 -24.69 -23.22 18.29
CA PRO A 343 -24.38 -22.39 17.11
C PRO A 343 -25.52 -21.44 16.73
N VAL A 344 -26.74 -21.74 17.17
CA VAL A 344 -27.95 -20.96 16.95
C VAL A 344 -28.24 -20.06 18.16
N LYS A 345 -28.49 -18.78 17.90
CA LYS A 345 -28.96 -17.82 18.92
C LYS A 345 -30.09 -16.95 18.38
N ASN A 346 -31.06 -16.65 19.24
CA ASN A 346 -32.13 -15.70 18.93
C ASN A 346 -31.66 -14.26 19.16
N PHE A 347 -32.23 -13.32 18.41
CA PHE A 347 -31.97 -11.90 18.59
C PHE A 347 -33.23 -11.06 18.38
N THR A 348 -33.23 -9.88 18.98
CA THR A 348 -34.20 -8.81 18.73
C THR A 348 -33.45 -7.50 18.51
N LEU A 349 -33.74 -6.81 17.41
CA LEU A 349 -33.14 -5.54 17.03
C LEU A 349 -34.22 -4.47 16.93
N LYS A 350 -34.08 -3.43 17.75
CA LYS A 350 -34.86 -2.20 17.59
C LYS A 350 -34.57 -1.54 16.23
N PRO A 351 -35.48 -0.70 15.70
CA PRO A 351 -35.21 0.09 14.49
C PRO A 351 -33.91 0.90 14.60
N GLY A 352 -33.01 0.76 13.62
CA GLY A 352 -31.68 1.39 13.66
C GLY A 352 -30.70 0.80 14.70
N GLY A 353 -31.13 -0.22 15.46
CA GLY A 353 -30.37 -0.83 16.54
C GLY A 353 -29.34 -1.85 16.08
N SER A 354 -28.44 -2.22 16.98
CA SER A 354 -27.44 -3.26 16.77
C SER A 354 -27.32 -4.15 18.01
N ALA A 355 -26.98 -5.42 17.80
CA ALA A 355 -26.72 -6.39 18.88
C ALA A 355 -25.48 -7.24 18.53
N ALA A 356 -24.66 -7.53 19.52
CA ALA A 356 -23.51 -8.42 19.38
C ALA A 356 -23.84 -9.78 20.02
N LEU A 357 -23.69 -10.85 19.24
CA LEU A 357 -23.83 -12.22 19.71
C LEU A 357 -22.47 -12.90 19.67
N ARG A 358 -22.10 -13.56 20.77
CA ARG A 358 -20.76 -14.10 20.99
C ARG A 358 -20.82 -15.60 21.22
N TRP A 359 -19.94 -16.36 20.60
CA TRP A 359 -19.80 -17.79 20.80
C TRP A 359 -18.41 -18.10 21.33
N PRO A 360 -18.27 -18.59 22.57
CA PRO A 360 -17.02 -19.12 23.07
C PRO A 360 -16.56 -20.28 22.18
N VAL A 361 -15.29 -20.27 21.80
CA VAL A 361 -14.65 -21.31 21.00
C VAL A 361 -13.25 -21.59 21.54
N THR A 362 -12.79 -22.83 21.34
CA THR A 362 -11.40 -23.22 21.56
C THR A 362 -10.83 -23.64 20.22
N ALA A 363 -9.75 -22.99 19.76
CA ALA A 363 -9.11 -23.34 18.51
C ALA A 363 -8.58 -24.79 18.57
N PRO A 364 -8.87 -25.63 17.57
CA PRO A 364 -8.39 -27.01 17.55
C PRO A 364 -6.86 -27.06 17.47
N ARG A 365 -6.30 -28.23 17.80
CA ARG A 365 -4.93 -28.57 17.41
C ARG A 365 -4.94 -29.02 15.95
N GLY A 366 -3.90 -28.67 15.20
CA GLY A 366 -3.81 -28.87 13.76
C GLY A 366 -3.97 -27.58 12.98
N ILE A 367 -2.97 -27.31 12.14
CA ILE A 367 -2.92 -26.15 11.27
C ILE A 367 -3.93 -26.33 10.13
N ALA A 368 -4.83 -25.37 9.96
CA ALA A 368 -5.80 -25.37 8.87
C ALA A 368 -6.40 -23.98 8.64
N ALA A 369 -6.95 -23.75 7.45
CA ALA A 369 -7.74 -22.56 7.15
C ALA A 369 -9.23 -22.91 7.19
N TYR A 370 -9.90 -22.54 8.28
CA TYR A 370 -11.33 -22.74 8.43
C TYR A 370 -12.10 -21.60 7.77
N LYS A 371 -13.36 -21.86 7.43
CA LYS A 371 -14.32 -20.81 7.05
C LYS A 371 -15.31 -20.62 8.17
N VAL A 372 -15.46 -19.38 8.62
CA VAL A 372 -16.48 -18.99 9.58
C VAL A 372 -17.57 -18.23 8.84
N ARG A 373 -18.80 -18.68 9.01
CA ARG A 373 -19.97 -18.08 8.39
C ARG A 373 -21.02 -17.74 9.43
N VAL A 374 -21.49 -16.50 9.40
CA VAL A 374 -22.69 -16.09 10.13
C VAL A 374 -23.86 -16.03 9.15
N ILE A 375 -25.02 -16.52 9.56
CA ILE A 375 -26.27 -16.46 8.79
C ILE A 375 -27.36 -15.91 9.71
N ALA A 376 -27.87 -14.71 9.43
CA ALA A 376 -28.98 -14.11 10.15
C ALA A 376 -30.26 -14.16 9.32
N ARG A 377 -31.38 -14.49 9.95
CA ARG A 377 -32.73 -14.49 9.34
C ARG A 377 -33.72 -13.81 10.29
N ALA A 378 -34.51 -12.87 9.76
CA ALA A 378 -35.62 -12.25 10.47
C ALA A 378 -36.72 -11.90 9.47
N ALA A 379 -37.96 -12.37 9.71
CA ALA A 379 -39.06 -12.26 8.76
C ALA A 379 -38.66 -12.75 7.33
N GLN A 380 -38.74 -11.88 6.33
CA GLN A 380 -38.31 -12.15 4.94
C GLN A 380 -36.88 -11.67 4.65
N LEU A 381 -36.19 -11.10 5.64
CA LEU A 381 -34.85 -10.57 5.51
C LEU A 381 -33.82 -11.64 5.90
N SER A 382 -32.70 -11.65 5.18
CA SER A 382 -31.56 -12.48 5.54
C SER A 382 -30.25 -11.83 5.12
N ASP A 383 -29.20 -12.10 5.87
CA ASP A 383 -27.84 -11.76 5.52
C ASP A 383 -26.87 -12.83 5.98
N ALA A 384 -25.86 -13.10 5.18
CA ALA A 384 -24.80 -14.02 5.54
C ALA A 384 -23.45 -13.47 5.10
N GLN A 385 -22.45 -13.67 5.95
CA GLN A 385 -21.07 -13.27 5.70
C GLN A 385 -20.16 -14.44 6.05
N GLU A 386 -19.19 -14.70 5.18
CA GLU A 386 -18.18 -15.74 5.35
C GLU A 386 -16.78 -15.14 5.33
N ASN A 387 -15.95 -15.52 6.30
CA ASN A 387 -14.56 -15.08 6.43
C ASN A 387 -13.67 -16.30 6.63
N ASP A 388 -12.44 -16.22 6.11
CA ASP A 388 -11.41 -17.21 6.44
C ASP A 388 -10.90 -16.96 7.87
N LEU A 389 -10.72 -18.05 8.62
CA LEU A 389 -10.16 -18.06 9.97
C LEU A 389 -9.05 -19.11 10.03
N PRO A 390 -7.80 -18.73 9.78
CA PRO A 390 -6.65 -19.60 9.96
C PRO A 390 -6.44 -19.98 11.42
N VAL A 391 -6.06 -21.24 11.64
CA VAL A 391 -5.44 -21.71 12.88
C VAL A 391 -3.96 -21.96 12.60
N LEU A 392 -3.11 -21.18 13.25
CA LEU A 392 -1.65 -21.22 13.15
C LEU A 392 -1.08 -22.06 14.31
N PRO A 393 0.13 -22.61 14.18
CA PRO A 393 0.76 -23.36 15.24
C PRO A 393 1.08 -22.48 16.45
N SER A 394 1.02 -23.12 17.62
CA SER A 394 1.47 -22.52 18.89
C SER A 394 2.82 -23.13 19.30
N ARG A 395 3.78 -23.12 18.36
CA ARG A 395 5.13 -23.71 18.53
C ARG A 395 6.17 -22.93 17.75
N GLU A 396 7.41 -22.98 18.24
CA GLU A 396 8.57 -22.41 17.59
C GLU A 396 9.19 -23.41 16.61
N ARG A 397 9.69 -22.91 15.46
CA ARG A 397 10.35 -23.74 14.46
C ARG A 397 11.83 -23.88 14.80
N LEU A 398 12.24 -25.10 15.15
CA LEU A 398 13.65 -25.43 15.31
C LEU A 398 14.22 -25.86 13.95
N ILE A 399 15.27 -25.18 13.51
CA ILE A 399 16.00 -25.52 12.27
C ILE A 399 17.45 -25.84 12.65
N ALA A 400 17.86 -27.08 12.40
CA ALA A 400 19.24 -27.50 12.46
C ALA A 400 19.69 -27.94 11.07
N SER A 401 20.93 -27.64 10.70
CA SER A 401 21.50 -27.99 9.40
C SER A 401 22.96 -28.35 9.57
N GLN A 402 23.37 -29.39 8.86
CA GLN A 402 24.75 -29.86 8.82
C GLN A 402 25.19 -29.97 7.36
N VAL A 403 26.43 -29.58 7.09
CA VAL A 403 27.03 -29.66 5.77
C VAL A 403 28.30 -30.48 5.88
N THR A 404 28.46 -31.47 5.01
CA THR A 404 29.69 -32.26 4.91
C THR A 404 30.11 -32.42 3.47
N ALA A 405 31.43 -32.48 3.26
CA ALA A 405 32.00 -32.88 1.98
C ALA A 405 32.35 -34.37 2.05
N LEU A 406 31.93 -35.11 1.02
CA LEU A 406 32.29 -36.52 0.86
C LEU A 406 33.27 -36.64 -0.31
N ASP A 407 34.44 -37.19 -0.04
CA ASP A 407 35.47 -37.50 -1.03
C ASP A 407 35.63 -39.02 -1.19
N GLY A 408 35.82 -39.46 -2.44
CA GLY A 408 36.06 -40.87 -2.75
C GLY A 408 34.89 -41.81 -2.36
N LYS A 409 35.21 -43.00 -1.85
CA LYS A 409 34.26 -44.07 -1.49
C LYS A 409 34.00 -44.15 0.03
N GLY A 410 34.09 -43.03 0.74
CA GLY A 410 33.90 -42.98 2.19
C GLY A 410 32.43 -42.99 2.61
N THR A 411 32.21 -43.12 3.92
CA THR A 411 30.92 -42.87 4.59
C THR A 411 31.08 -41.70 5.53
N LYS A 412 30.09 -40.81 5.60
CA LYS A 412 30.01 -39.71 6.57
C LYS A 412 28.68 -39.80 7.32
N GLU A 413 28.73 -39.59 8.62
CA GLU A 413 27.56 -39.52 9.47
C GLU A 413 27.23 -38.05 9.75
N LEU A 414 26.00 -37.63 9.47
CA LEU A 414 25.49 -36.29 9.76
C LEU A 414 24.63 -36.36 11.02
N ARG A 415 25.03 -35.65 12.07
CA ARG A 415 24.27 -35.56 13.33
C ARG A 415 23.80 -34.14 13.59
N LEU A 416 22.51 -33.97 13.85
CA LEU A 416 21.90 -32.70 14.23
C LEU A 416 21.86 -32.62 15.76
N THR A 417 23.01 -32.36 16.39
CA THR A 417 23.20 -32.42 17.85
C THR A 417 22.23 -31.54 18.63
N GLU A 418 21.83 -30.40 18.05
CA GLU A 418 20.86 -29.47 18.62
C GLU A 418 19.46 -30.10 18.79
N LEU A 419 19.17 -31.16 18.02
CA LEU A 419 17.92 -31.90 18.02
C LEU A 419 18.03 -33.29 18.67
N GLU A 420 19.17 -33.63 19.30
CA GLU A 420 19.33 -34.93 19.97
C GLU A 420 18.71 -34.95 21.37
N LYS A 421 18.64 -33.80 22.04
CA LYS A 421 18.00 -33.70 23.36
C LYS A 421 16.52 -34.09 23.24
N GLU A 422 16.08 -35.06 24.04
CA GLU A 422 14.70 -35.51 24.08
C GLU A 422 13.78 -34.33 24.43
N ASP A 423 12.82 -34.07 23.55
CA ASP A 423 11.77 -33.09 23.75
C ASP A 423 10.46 -33.70 23.27
N LYS A 424 9.57 -34.00 24.23
CA LYS A 424 8.29 -34.66 23.97
C LYS A 424 7.31 -33.79 23.19
N THR A 425 7.59 -32.49 23.05
CA THR A 425 6.79 -31.54 22.28
C THR A 425 7.27 -31.38 20.83
N ARG A 426 8.46 -31.92 20.50
CA ARG A 426 9.05 -31.78 19.18
C ARG A 426 8.31 -32.65 18.15
N GLU A 427 7.80 -32.01 17.11
CA GLU A 427 7.23 -32.66 15.93
C GLU A 427 8.19 -32.50 14.74
N LEU A 428 8.53 -33.58 14.05
CA LEU A 428 9.36 -33.51 12.84
C LEU A 428 8.55 -32.93 11.69
N GLU A 429 8.79 -31.66 11.36
CA GLU A 429 8.12 -30.97 10.26
C GLU A 429 8.67 -31.41 8.88
N SER A 430 10.00 -31.42 8.74
CA SER A 430 10.68 -31.84 7.52
C SER A 430 12.13 -32.25 7.78
N LEU A 431 12.61 -33.27 7.07
CA LEU A 431 14.02 -33.62 6.98
C LEU A 431 14.44 -33.59 5.51
N HIS A 432 15.49 -32.84 5.19
CA HIS A 432 16.00 -32.71 3.84
C HIS A 432 17.48 -33.10 3.79
N LEU A 433 17.82 -34.03 2.91
CA LEU A 433 19.21 -34.36 2.57
C LEU A 433 19.45 -33.93 1.13
N GLU A 434 20.32 -32.94 0.96
CA GLU A 434 20.76 -32.48 -0.35
C GLU A 434 22.14 -33.05 -0.66
N VAL A 435 22.27 -33.76 -1.78
CA VAL A 435 23.57 -34.28 -2.26
C VAL A 435 23.93 -33.54 -3.54
N GLN A 436 25.00 -32.76 -3.47
CA GLN A 436 25.51 -32.02 -4.62
C GLN A 436 26.83 -32.65 -5.09
N PRO A 437 26.91 -33.13 -6.34
CA PRO A 437 28.08 -33.86 -6.81
C PRO A 437 29.31 -32.95 -7.03
N GLN A 438 29.12 -31.63 -7.05
CA GLN A 438 30.17 -30.63 -7.28
C GLN A 438 29.87 -29.37 -6.46
N LEU A 439 30.88 -28.82 -5.78
CA LEU A 439 30.75 -27.63 -4.92
C LEU A 439 30.24 -26.38 -5.68
N ILE A 440 30.57 -26.26 -6.97
CA ILE A 440 30.09 -25.12 -7.76
C ILE A 440 28.56 -25.10 -7.90
N LEU A 441 27.91 -26.26 -7.86
CA LEU A 441 26.44 -26.35 -7.94
C LEU A 441 25.78 -25.73 -6.71
N THR A 442 26.43 -25.80 -5.53
CA THR A 442 25.98 -25.12 -4.31
C THR A 442 25.85 -23.63 -4.54
N VAL A 443 26.93 -23.01 -5.03
CA VAL A 443 27.00 -21.57 -5.29
C VAL A 443 25.95 -21.17 -6.31
N LEU A 444 25.83 -21.94 -7.40
CA LEU A 444 24.86 -21.69 -8.46
C LEU A 444 23.41 -21.76 -8.00
N ASN A 445 23.08 -22.70 -7.11
CA ASN A 445 21.72 -22.85 -6.58
C ASN A 445 21.38 -21.78 -5.54
N SER A 446 22.36 -21.23 -4.82
CA SER A 446 22.13 -20.18 -3.80
C SER A 446 22.04 -18.76 -4.39
N LEU A 447 22.67 -18.49 -5.53
CA LEU A 447 22.69 -17.17 -6.16
C LEU A 447 21.30 -16.55 -6.42
N PRO A 448 20.29 -17.28 -6.93
CA PRO A 448 18.98 -16.69 -7.19
C PRO A 448 18.31 -16.06 -5.97
N PHE A 449 18.49 -16.65 -4.77
CA PHE A 449 17.93 -16.08 -3.54
C PHE A 449 18.61 -14.76 -3.17
N LEU A 450 19.94 -14.69 -3.27
CA LEU A 450 20.72 -13.48 -2.96
C LEU A 450 20.43 -12.33 -3.92
N VAL A 451 20.18 -12.65 -5.20
CA VAL A 451 19.93 -11.63 -6.23
C VAL A 451 18.53 -11.06 -6.18
N HIS A 452 17.57 -11.83 -5.68
CA HIS A 452 16.16 -11.51 -5.81
C HIS A 452 15.41 -11.47 -4.47
N TYR A 453 16.16 -11.24 -3.40
CA TYR A 453 15.61 -10.97 -2.10
C TYR A 453 14.70 -9.73 -2.20
N PRO A 454 13.48 -9.75 -1.64
CA PRO A 454 12.42 -8.77 -1.97
C PRO A 454 12.65 -7.38 -1.35
N HIS A 455 13.62 -7.25 -0.46
CA HIS A 455 13.91 -6.02 0.25
C HIS A 455 15.02 -5.23 -0.44
N GLU A 456 14.82 -3.93 -0.63
CA GLU A 456 15.76 -3.03 -1.32
C GLU A 456 16.51 -2.11 -0.37
N CYS A 457 16.67 -2.44 0.91
CA CYS A 457 17.53 -1.61 1.76
C CYS A 457 19.00 -1.72 1.29
N THR A 458 19.82 -0.73 1.66
CA THR A 458 21.22 -0.62 1.18
C THR A 458 22.03 -1.90 1.38
N GLU A 459 21.87 -2.56 2.52
CA GLU A 459 22.52 -3.84 2.83
C GLU A 459 22.09 -4.95 1.87
N GLN A 460 20.80 -5.07 1.59
CA GLN A 460 20.27 -6.08 0.66
C GLN A 460 20.68 -5.80 -0.79
N LEU A 461 20.73 -4.53 -1.21
CA LEU A 461 21.27 -4.17 -2.54
C LEU A 461 22.76 -4.53 -2.67
N LEU A 462 23.55 -4.34 -1.61
CA LEU A 462 24.95 -4.77 -1.58
C LEU A 462 25.06 -6.30 -1.63
N ASN A 463 24.21 -7.01 -0.88
CA ASN A 463 24.14 -8.47 -0.88
C ASN A 463 23.67 -9.07 -2.22
N ARG A 464 22.99 -8.28 -3.07
CA ARG A 464 22.75 -8.61 -4.48
C ARG A 464 24.00 -8.39 -5.35
N TYR A 465 24.65 -7.24 -5.19
CA TYR A 465 25.79 -6.83 -6.02
C TYR A 465 27.03 -7.72 -5.84
N VAL A 466 27.42 -7.99 -4.59
CA VAL A 466 28.70 -8.66 -4.28
C VAL A 466 28.77 -10.07 -4.86
N PRO A 467 27.78 -10.96 -4.66
CA PRO A 467 27.81 -12.30 -5.24
C PRO A 467 27.83 -12.29 -6.77
N LEU A 468 27.10 -11.37 -7.41
CA LEU A 468 27.11 -11.21 -8.87
C LEU A 468 28.49 -10.76 -9.40
N ALA A 469 29.13 -9.81 -8.71
CA ALA A 469 30.45 -9.34 -9.08
C ALA A 469 31.51 -10.45 -8.98
N ILE A 470 31.49 -11.23 -7.90
CA ILE A 470 32.38 -12.38 -7.68
C ILE A 470 32.13 -13.44 -8.76
N THR A 471 30.86 -13.81 -8.97
CA THR A 471 30.45 -14.82 -9.95
C THR A 471 30.91 -14.44 -11.37
N ASN A 472 30.70 -13.19 -11.79
CA ASN A 472 31.15 -12.68 -13.08
C ASN A 472 32.68 -12.75 -13.24
N SER A 473 33.42 -12.36 -12.19
CA SER A 473 34.88 -12.39 -12.18
C SER A 473 35.41 -13.83 -12.33
N PHE A 474 34.80 -14.76 -11.60
CA PHE A 474 35.17 -16.18 -11.64
C PHE A 474 34.95 -16.79 -13.03
N TYR A 475 33.85 -16.44 -13.72
CA TYR A 475 33.58 -16.92 -15.07
C TYR A 475 34.52 -16.36 -16.13
N LYS A 476 34.92 -15.10 -16.01
CA LYS A 476 35.95 -14.54 -16.91
C LYS A 476 37.29 -15.26 -16.75
N THR A 477 37.60 -15.66 -15.53
CA THR A 477 38.87 -16.33 -15.19
C THR A 477 38.87 -17.79 -15.62
N TYR A 478 37.73 -18.49 -15.54
CA TYR A 478 37.60 -19.93 -15.86
C TYR A 478 36.56 -20.22 -16.96
N PRO A 479 36.90 -20.03 -18.25
CA PRO A 479 35.97 -20.23 -19.37
C PRO A 479 35.43 -21.67 -19.49
N ALA A 480 36.21 -22.67 -19.09
CA ALA A 480 35.79 -24.08 -19.09
C ALA A 480 34.60 -24.31 -18.14
N LEU A 481 34.53 -23.58 -17.03
CA LEU A 481 33.40 -23.63 -16.11
C LEU A 481 32.15 -23.05 -16.77
N ALA A 482 32.25 -21.88 -17.40
CA ALA A 482 31.13 -21.30 -18.15
C ALA A 482 30.59 -22.28 -19.22
N ALA A 483 31.47 -23.02 -19.89
CA ALA A 483 31.09 -24.05 -20.85
C ALA A 483 30.43 -25.29 -20.20
N ALA A 484 30.89 -25.71 -19.02
CA ALA A 484 30.29 -26.80 -18.27
C ALA A 484 28.90 -26.44 -17.75
N VAL A 485 28.72 -25.23 -17.22
CA VAL A 485 27.44 -24.78 -16.66
C VAL A 485 26.38 -24.59 -17.76
N LYS A 486 26.76 -24.18 -18.98
CA LYS A 486 25.86 -24.18 -20.17
C LYS A 486 25.26 -25.55 -20.51
N LYS A 487 25.90 -26.64 -20.10
CA LYS A 487 25.42 -28.02 -20.33
C LYS A 487 24.47 -28.52 -19.23
N ILE A 488 24.31 -27.77 -18.13
CA ILE A 488 23.36 -28.13 -17.09
C ILE A 488 21.94 -28.02 -17.67
N PRO A 489 21.10 -29.07 -17.53
CA PRO A 489 19.73 -29.03 -18.01
C PRO A 489 18.99 -27.84 -17.41
N LYS A 490 18.39 -27.00 -18.26
CA LYS A 490 17.49 -25.93 -17.81
C LYS A 490 16.21 -26.59 -17.30
N ARG A 491 16.18 -26.90 -16.00
CA ARG A 491 15.00 -27.47 -15.34
C ARG A 491 13.87 -26.43 -15.43
N ARG A 492 12.79 -26.75 -16.14
CA ARG A 492 11.62 -25.86 -16.31
C ARG A 492 10.78 -25.73 -15.04
N THR A 493 10.95 -26.60 -14.06
CA THR A 493 10.23 -26.56 -12.78
C THR A 493 11.17 -26.94 -11.64
N LEU A 494 11.52 -25.94 -10.80
CA LEU A 494 12.37 -26.11 -9.62
C LEU A 494 11.64 -26.86 -8.49
N THR A 495 10.34 -26.63 -8.34
CA THR A 495 9.50 -27.25 -7.30
C THR A 495 8.21 -27.78 -7.92
N PRO A 496 7.71 -28.96 -7.51
CA PRO A 496 6.36 -29.39 -7.86
C PRO A 496 5.31 -28.38 -7.39
N ALA A 497 4.12 -28.41 -8.01
CA ALA A 497 2.99 -27.62 -7.55
C ALA A 497 2.71 -27.91 -6.07
N TRP A 498 2.32 -26.88 -5.32
CA TRP A 498 2.11 -26.99 -3.89
C TRP A 498 0.98 -27.96 -3.56
N GLU A 499 1.24 -28.85 -2.61
CA GLU A 499 0.22 -29.72 -2.01
C GLU A 499 -0.66 -28.88 -1.08
N ARG A 500 -1.75 -28.35 -1.62
CA ARG A 500 -2.73 -27.56 -0.86
C ARG A 500 -3.33 -28.32 0.32
N ASP A 501 -3.35 -29.64 0.20
CA ASP A 501 -3.97 -30.53 1.17
C ASP A 501 -3.00 -30.94 2.30
N ASN A 502 -1.76 -30.42 2.30
CA ASN A 502 -0.80 -30.64 3.37
C ASN A 502 -0.95 -29.57 4.47
N PRO A 503 -1.48 -29.92 5.66
CA PRO A 503 -1.80 -28.96 6.72
C PRO A 503 -0.55 -28.27 7.30
N VAL A 504 0.60 -28.94 7.30
CA VAL A 504 1.88 -28.38 7.78
C VAL A 504 2.39 -27.27 6.86
N ARG A 505 2.09 -27.36 5.57
CA ARG A 505 2.58 -26.42 4.56
C ARG A 505 1.68 -25.19 4.41
N MET A 506 0.37 -25.28 4.67
CA MET A 506 -0.59 -24.14 4.56
C MET A 506 -0.17 -22.84 5.27
N MET A 507 0.58 -22.93 6.38
CA MET A 507 1.14 -21.80 7.13
C MET A 507 1.93 -20.81 6.25
N THR A 508 2.75 -21.32 5.34
CA THR A 508 3.63 -20.49 4.49
C THR A 508 2.88 -19.67 3.44
N LEU A 509 1.60 -19.99 3.21
CA LEU A 509 0.76 -19.44 2.14
C LEU A 509 -0.03 -18.21 2.60
N LEU A 510 -0.28 -18.09 3.91
CA LEU A 510 -1.11 -17.04 4.51
C LEU A 510 -0.31 -15.82 5.00
N GLU A 511 1.01 -15.97 5.15
CA GLU A 511 1.90 -14.95 5.73
C GLU A 511 2.73 -14.19 4.68
N SER A 512 2.10 -13.46 3.74
CA SER A 512 2.74 -12.54 2.75
C SER A 512 3.08 -13.17 1.36
N PRO A 513 3.74 -12.49 0.37
CA PRO A 513 3.51 -12.57 -1.10
C PRO A 513 3.80 -13.91 -1.81
N TRP A 514 3.90 -14.98 -1.05
CA TRP A 514 4.26 -16.32 -1.46
C TRP A 514 3.09 -17.16 -2.02
N GLU A 515 1.89 -16.58 -2.14
CA GLU A 515 0.76 -17.16 -2.88
C GLU A 515 1.09 -17.45 -4.36
N ASN A 516 2.02 -16.68 -4.95
CA ASN A 516 2.55 -16.97 -6.29
C ASN A 516 3.47 -18.19 -6.30
N LEU A 517 4.11 -18.53 -5.16
CA LEU A 517 4.95 -19.71 -5.04
C LEU A 517 4.14 -20.99 -4.98
N SER A 518 2.97 -20.90 -4.36
CA SER A 518 2.13 -22.05 -4.07
C SER A 518 1.31 -22.53 -5.27
N LYS A 519 1.24 -21.78 -6.37
CA LYS A 519 0.58 -22.24 -7.59
C LYS A 519 1.44 -23.22 -8.39
N GLY A 520 2.62 -23.58 -7.89
CA GLY A 520 3.68 -24.17 -8.70
C GLY A 520 4.32 -23.09 -9.56
N ARG A 521 5.64 -23.16 -9.73
CA ARG A 521 6.39 -22.15 -10.47
C ARG A 521 7.24 -22.85 -11.52
N GLU A 522 7.20 -22.37 -12.75
CA GLU A 522 8.30 -22.68 -13.68
C GLU A 522 9.61 -22.07 -13.15
N SER A 523 9.51 -20.92 -12.47
CA SER A 523 10.63 -20.33 -11.71
C SER A 523 10.15 -19.31 -10.66
N SER A 524 10.84 -19.20 -9.51
CA SER A 524 10.54 -18.22 -8.43
C SER A 524 10.73 -16.78 -8.87
N LEU A 525 11.77 -16.62 -9.66
CA LEU A 525 12.25 -15.51 -10.46
C LEU A 525 12.70 -16.22 -11.73
N PRO A 526 12.52 -15.72 -12.96
CA PRO A 526 12.94 -16.44 -14.16
C PRO A 526 14.30 -17.08 -13.89
N VAL A 527 14.56 -18.33 -14.28
CA VAL A 527 15.93 -18.87 -14.25
C VAL A 527 16.68 -17.98 -15.22
N VAL A 528 17.14 -16.86 -14.69
CA VAL A 528 17.96 -15.92 -15.39
C VAL A 528 19.28 -16.63 -15.37
N ASP A 529 19.80 -16.83 -16.56
CA ASP A 529 21.10 -17.43 -16.72
C ASP A 529 22.10 -16.46 -16.08
N MET A 530 22.35 -16.57 -14.77
CA MET A 530 23.29 -15.74 -13.99
C MET A 530 24.74 -16.01 -14.40
N LEU A 531 24.91 -16.78 -15.47
CA LEU A 531 26.13 -17.11 -16.18
C LEU A 531 26.19 -16.34 -17.50
N ASP A 532 25.08 -15.74 -17.96
CA ASP A 532 25.06 -14.83 -19.09
C ASP A 532 25.74 -13.52 -18.66
N PRO A 533 26.92 -13.20 -19.22
CA PRO A 533 27.65 -11.99 -18.85
C PRO A 533 26.86 -10.70 -19.10
N LYS A 534 25.90 -10.72 -20.04
CA LYS A 534 25.05 -9.55 -20.34
C LYS A 534 24.06 -9.29 -19.22
N LEU A 535 23.44 -10.34 -18.70
CA LEU A 535 22.50 -10.24 -17.61
C LEU A 535 23.20 -9.79 -16.33
N VAL A 536 24.30 -10.45 -15.97
CA VAL A 536 25.04 -10.12 -14.74
C VAL A 536 25.50 -8.66 -14.77
N ARG A 537 25.89 -8.16 -15.95
CA ARG A 537 26.20 -6.74 -16.14
C ARG A 537 24.98 -5.84 -15.90
N ALA A 538 23.83 -6.18 -16.44
CA ALA A 538 22.61 -5.38 -16.27
C ALA A 538 22.16 -5.30 -14.80
N GLU A 539 22.13 -6.44 -14.08
CA GLU A 539 21.80 -6.49 -12.65
C GLU A 539 22.81 -5.71 -11.80
N LYS A 540 24.11 -5.79 -12.16
CA LYS A 540 25.17 -5.02 -11.53
C LYS A 540 24.95 -3.51 -11.68
N GLU A 541 24.65 -3.07 -12.90
CA GLU A 541 24.39 -1.66 -13.23
C GLU A 541 23.12 -1.14 -12.53
N ASP A 542 22.05 -1.93 -12.46
CA ASP A 542 20.83 -1.60 -11.71
C ASP A 542 21.11 -1.45 -10.20
N ALA A 543 21.83 -2.40 -9.59
CA ALA A 543 22.17 -2.34 -8.18
C ALA A 543 23.03 -1.11 -7.84
N ILE A 544 24.06 -0.81 -8.65
CA ILE A 544 24.88 0.40 -8.48
C ILE A 544 24.02 1.66 -8.63
N THR A 545 23.13 1.71 -9.62
CA THR A 545 22.28 2.89 -9.87
C THR A 545 21.35 3.16 -8.70
N LYS A 546 20.75 2.11 -8.13
CA LYS A 546 19.91 2.23 -6.92
C LYS A 546 20.72 2.67 -5.70
N LEU A 547 21.91 2.11 -5.48
CA LEU A 547 22.81 2.52 -4.40
C LEU A 547 23.23 3.98 -4.53
N ALA A 548 23.55 4.45 -5.73
CA ALA A 548 23.83 5.87 -5.99
C ALA A 548 22.62 6.77 -5.70
N GLY A 549 21.41 6.26 -5.95
CA GLY A 549 20.16 6.94 -5.58
C GLY A 549 19.92 7.07 -4.07
N TYR A 550 20.63 6.29 -3.24
CA TYR A 550 20.57 6.37 -1.78
C TYR A 550 21.68 7.24 -1.19
N GLN A 551 22.61 7.71 -2.02
CA GLN A 551 23.69 8.58 -1.61
C GLN A 551 23.15 9.97 -1.26
N ASN A 552 23.52 10.47 -0.09
CA ASN A 552 23.17 11.83 0.31
C ASN A 552 24.15 12.81 -0.34
N SER A 553 23.90 14.12 -0.18
CA SER A 553 24.76 15.16 -0.75
C SER A 553 26.18 15.18 -0.17
N ASP A 554 26.41 14.52 0.97
CA ASP A 554 27.70 14.39 1.66
C ASP A 554 28.46 13.11 1.31
N GLY A 555 27.88 12.24 0.48
CA GLY A 555 28.46 10.97 0.08
C GLY A 555 27.64 9.79 0.58
#